data_AF-A0A7V2NR65-F1
#
_entry.id   AF-A0A7V2NR65-F1
#
_cell.length_a   1.000
_cell.length_b   1.000
_cell.length_c   1.000
_cell.angle_alpha   90.00
_cell.angle_beta   90.00
_cell.angle_gamma   90.00
#
_symmetry.space_group_name_H-M   'P 1'
#
loop_
_entity.id
_entity.type
_entity.pdbx_description
1 polymer ?
#
loop_
_entity_poly.entity_id
_entity_poly.type
_entity_poly.pdbx_seq_one_letter_code
_entity_poly.pdbx_strand_id
1 'polypeptide(L)'
;MKQIFLFTLILLIASSLFARIEDVQELYFSFEISAKSELEQITRIVSIDNVDGTTVYAYANPQELEAFQQLGIPYTKLPHPGTLIVPEMATTLEQMRDWDYYPTYDQYIAMMYQFETDYPALCEIVDIGSTVEGRQLLFAKISDNIGVEEDEPEFMYTSTMHGDETTGYVLMLRLIDYLLSNYGTDAEVTEMLNRIEIWINPNANPDGTYHGGNNTVYGAQRYNANGYDLNRNFPDPEDGMNPNGP
;
A
#
# COMPACT_ATOMS: atom_id res chain seq x y z
N MET A 1 4.44 77.30 8.09
CA MET A 1 4.10 76.60 9.36
C MET A 1 3.69 75.19 8.95
N LYS A 2 4.56 74.18 9.07
CA LYS A 2 4.55 73.18 10.18
C LYS A 2 3.09 72.80 10.50
N GLN A 3 2.61 71.59 10.20
CA GLN A 3 3.06 70.36 10.84
C GLN A 3 2.94 69.12 9.94
N ILE A 4 3.97 68.30 10.06
CA ILE A 4 4.08 66.90 9.67
C ILE A 4 3.26 66.09 10.69
N PHE A 5 2.34 65.22 10.23
CA PHE A 5 1.92 64.08 11.02
C PHE A 5 2.20 62.78 10.25
N LEU A 6 3.09 62.04 10.87
CA LEU A 6 3.63 60.73 10.58
C LEU A 6 2.49 59.70 10.71
N PHE A 7 2.13 59.01 9.63
CA PHE A 7 1.37 57.75 9.73
C PHE A 7 2.34 56.59 9.50
N THR A 8 2.82 56.07 10.62
CA THR A 8 3.72 54.94 10.74
C THR A 8 2.94 53.64 10.52
N LEU A 9 3.31 52.92 9.46
CA LEU A 9 3.49 51.47 9.40
C LEU A 9 2.67 50.59 10.38
N ILE A 10 1.53 50.05 9.93
CA ILE A 10 1.01 48.73 10.38
C ILE A 10 0.21 48.10 9.22
N LEU A 11 0.85 47.23 8.43
CA LEU A 11 0.28 45.95 7.95
C LEU A 11 1.35 45.17 7.17
N LEU A 12 2.40 44.75 7.88
CA LEU A 12 3.17 43.56 7.54
C LEU A 12 2.94 42.58 8.69
N ILE A 13 2.75 41.30 8.38
CA ILE A 13 2.42 40.15 9.24
C ILE A 13 0.99 39.66 9.01
N ALA A 14 0.80 38.95 7.89
CA ALA A 14 -0.02 37.75 7.76
C ALA A 14 0.25 37.10 6.39
N SER A 15 1.52 36.91 6.04
CA SER A 15 1.94 36.13 4.87
C SER A 15 3.04 35.15 5.25
N SER A 16 2.87 34.51 6.41
CA SER A 16 3.61 33.32 6.80
C SER A 16 2.64 32.44 7.56
N LEU A 17 2.72 31.12 7.31
CA LEU A 17 1.87 30.06 7.85
C LEU A 17 0.51 29.82 7.15
N PHE A 18 0.48 29.90 5.83
CA PHE A 18 -0.07 28.78 5.06
C PHE A 18 1.01 28.30 4.10
N ALA A 19 2.20 27.99 4.65
CA ALA A 19 2.87 26.83 4.12
C ALA A 19 1.90 25.70 4.48
N ARG A 20 1.22 25.12 3.48
CA ARG A 20 0.80 23.73 3.61
C ARG A 20 2.04 23.05 4.15
N ILE A 21 1.98 22.56 5.38
CA ILE A 21 2.79 21.40 5.72
C ILE A 21 2.41 20.47 4.57
N GLU A 22 3.33 20.25 3.63
CA GLU A 22 3.28 19.01 2.89
C GLU A 22 3.23 18.00 4.02
N ASP A 23 2.04 17.44 4.28
CA ASP A 23 1.85 16.34 5.21
C ASP A 23 2.64 15.20 4.61
N VAL A 24 3.95 15.27 4.76
CA VAL A 24 4.88 14.20 4.46
C VAL A 24 4.56 13.17 5.52
N GLN A 25 3.54 12.35 5.23
CA GLN A 25 3.19 11.20 6.05
C GLN A 25 4.35 10.21 6.10
N GLU A 26 5.23 10.24 5.10
CA GLU A 26 6.34 9.30 4.96
C GLU A 26 7.58 9.94 4.32
N LEU A 27 8.75 9.72 4.92
CA LEU A 27 10.07 10.11 4.40
C LEU A 27 10.83 8.87 3.94
N TYR A 28 11.38 8.90 2.72
CA TYR A 28 12.40 7.95 2.26
C TYR A 28 13.81 8.53 2.41
N PHE A 29 14.71 7.77 3.03
CA PHE A 29 16.08 8.23 3.32
C PHE A 29 17.08 7.07 3.35
N SER A 30 18.36 7.44 3.34
CA SER A 30 19.47 6.50 3.55
C SER A 30 20.37 6.91 4.70
N PHE A 31 21.01 5.93 5.33
CA PHE A 31 22.02 6.12 6.37
C PHE A 31 23.07 5.01 6.30
N GLU A 32 24.19 5.20 6.99
CA GLU A 32 25.28 4.22 7.03
C GLU A 32 25.27 3.47 8.36
N ILE A 33 25.58 2.18 8.31
CA ILE A 33 25.86 1.34 9.49
C ILE A 33 27.31 0.85 9.47
N SER A 34 27.92 0.68 10.64
CA SER A 34 29.26 0.09 10.75
C SER A 34 29.21 -1.43 10.85
N ALA A 35 28.13 -1.98 11.40
CA ALA A 35 27.88 -3.41 11.51
C ALA A 35 26.39 -3.74 11.38
N LYS A 36 26.08 -4.91 10.79
CA LYS A 36 24.69 -5.39 10.64
C LYS A 36 23.94 -5.55 11.96
N SER A 37 24.63 -5.77 13.07
CA SER A 37 24.01 -5.87 14.40
C SER A 37 23.32 -4.57 14.83
N GLU A 38 23.67 -3.42 14.25
CA GLU A 38 22.98 -2.15 14.53
C GLU A 38 21.52 -2.18 14.04
N LEU A 39 21.22 -2.99 13.00
CA LEU A 39 19.86 -3.11 12.46
C LEU A 39 18.88 -3.74 13.45
N GLU A 40 19.34 -4.53 14.42
CA GLU A 40 18.47 -5.15 15.43
C GLU A 40 17.68 -4.11 16.24
N GLN A 41 18.28 -2.94 16.49
CA GLN A 41 17.61 -1.84 17.17
C GLN A 41 16.90 -0.91 16.18
N ILE A 42 17.52 -0.62 15.03
CA ILE A 42 17.01 0.38 14.08
C ILE A 42 15.72 -0.10 13.40
N THR A 43 15.60 -1.40 13.10
CA THR A 43 14.39 -1.96 12.46
C THR A 43 13.13 -1.90 13.33
N ARG A 44 13.27 -1.60 14.62
CA ARG A 44 12.16 -1.38 15.55
C ARG A 44 11.68 0.07 15.55
N ILE A 45 12.42 0.96 14.89
CA ILE A 45 12.15 2.40 14.89
C ILE A 45 11.69 2.86 13.51
N VAL A 46 12.29 2.32 12.44
CA VAL A 46 11.98 2.71 11.05
C VAL A 46 11.77 1.47 10.18
N SER A 47 11.01 1.61 9.09
CA SER A 47 10.75 0.52 8.15
C SER A 47 11.90 0.41 7.15
N ILE A 48 12.66 -0.69 7.22
CA ILE A 48 13.81 -0.93 6.34
C ILE A 48 13.32 -1.41 4.98
N ASP A 49 13.78 -0.75 3.93
CA ASP A 49 13.49 -1.08 2.54
C ASP A 49 14.57 -2.00 1.95
N ASN A 50 15.83 -1.57 2.04
CA ASN A 50 16.95 -2.28 1.44
C ASN A 50 18.25 -2.04 2.21
N VAL A 51 19.19 -2.99 2.11
CA VAL A 51 20.55 -2.86 2.66
C VAL A 51 21.55 -3.25 1.57
N ASP A 52 22.32 -2.28 1.09
CA ASP A 52 23.40 -2.47 0.11
C ASP A 52 24.75 -2.17 0.73
N GLY A 53 25.53 -3.21 1.02
CA GLY A 53 26.78 -3.08 1.76
C GLY A 53 26.55 -2.53 3.17
N THR A 54 26.99 -1.29 3.40
CA THR A 54 26.80 -0.53 4.66
C THR A 54 25.72 0.54 4.56
N THR A 55 25.21 0.81 3.36
CA THR A 55 24.14 1.78 3.14
C THR A 55 22.81 1.11 3.35
N VAL A 56 21.98 1.72 4.20
CA VAL A 56 20.63 1.26 4.52
C VAL A 56 19.64 2.28 3.99
N TYR A 57 18.58 1.79 3.34
CA TYR A 57 17.47 2.58 2.85
C TYR A 57 16.25 2.28 3.70
N ALA A 58 15.54 3.32 4.11
CA ALA A 58 14.43 3.20 5.03
C ALA A 58 13.35 4.25 4.78
N TYR A 59 12.16 3.91 5.25
CA TYR A 59 11.01 4.77 5.35
C TYR A 59 10.74 5.11 6.81
N ALA A 60 10.29 6.32 7.08
CA ALA A 60 9.79 6.70 8.41
C ALA A 60 8.65 7.72 8.30
N ASN A 61 7.61 7.53 9.09
CA ASN A 61 6.64 8.58 9.38
C ASN A 61 7.27 9.66 10.30
N PRO A 62 6.60 10.80 10.56
CA PRO A 62 7.18 11.87 11.37
C PRO A 62 7.63 11.44 12.77
N GLN A 63 6.88 10.56 13.44
CA GLN A 63 7.18 10.07 14.79
C GLN A 63 8.38 9.12 14.80
N GLU A 64 8.42 8.19 13.85
CA GLU A 64 9.53 7.25 13.64
C GLU A 64 10.81 8.00 13.27
N LEU A 65 10.70 9.06 12.46
CA LEU A 65 11.84 9.90 12.10
C LEU A 65 12.38 10.66 13.31
N GLU A 66 11.51 11.19 14.17
CA GLU A 66 11.93 11.84 15.43
C GLU A 66 12.67 10.84 16.33
N ALA A 67 12.15 9.62 16.47
CA ALA A 67 12.81 8.56 17.22
C ALA A 67 14.16 8.14 16.59
N PHE A 68 14.25 8.05 15.27
CA PHE A 68 15.48 7.76 14.55
C PHE A 68 16.54 8.86 14.76
N GLN A 69 16.13 10.13 14.74
CA GLN A 69 17.02 11.27 14.97
C GLN A 69 17.66 11.25 16.38
N GLN A 70 16.97 10.68 17.38
CA GLN A 70 17.53 10.54 18.73
C GLN A 70 18.71 9.58 18.79
N LEU A 71 18.89 8.69 17.80
CA LEU A 71 20.05 7.82 17.68
C LEU A 71 21.33 8.58 17.29
N GLY A 72 21.21 9.82 16.80
CA GLY A 72 22.34 10.63 16.34
C GLY A 72 23.01 10.11 15.06
N ILE A 73 22.35 9.21 14.33
CA ILE A 73 22.84 8.67 13.05
C ILE A 73 22.54 9.71 11.96
N PRO A 74 23.55 10.19 11.22
CA PRO A 74 23.32 11.09 10.10
C PRO A 74 22.61 10.34 8.97
N TYR A 75 21.66 11.00 8.32
CA TYR A 75 20.93 10.44 7.20
C TYR A 75 20.82 11.43 6.03
N THR A 76 20.54 10.90 4.85
CA THR A 76 20.31 11.67 3.62
C THR A 76 18.89 11.42 3.13
N LYS A 77 18.08 12.48 3.05
CA LYS A 77 16.75 12.41 2.40
C LYS A 77 16.91 12.08 0.92
N LEU A 78 16.09 11.14 0.45
CA LEU A 78 16.06 10.71 -0.95
C LEU A 78 14.69 11.04 -1.58
N PRO A 79 14.59 11.08 -2.92
CA PRO A 79 13.29 11.09 -3.60
C PRO A 79 12.50 9.83 -3.24
N HIS A 80 11.19 9.98 -3.05
CA HIS A 80 10.32 8.86 -2.69
C HIS A 80 10.21 7.85 -3.85
N PRO A 81 10.38 6.52 -3.63
CA PRO A 81 10.31 5.52 -4.69
C PRO A 81 9.03 5.56 -5.51
N GLY A 82 7.88 5.73 -4.85
CA GLY A 82 6.58 5.91 -5.51
C GLY A 82 6.45 7.13 -6.44
N THR A 83 7.41 8.05 -6.44
CA THR A 83 7.43 9.24 -7.32
C THR A 83 8.46 9.17 -8.44
N LEU A 84 9.24 8.09 -8.52
CA LEU A 84 10.34 7.97 -9.50
C LEU A 84 9.84 7.69 -10.93
N ILE A 85 8.69 7.05 -11.07
CA ILE A 85 8.13 6.59 -12.34
C ILE A 85 6.68 7.05 -12.41
N VAL A 86 6.29 7.65 -13.53
CA VAL A 86 4.87 7.94 -13.82
C VAL A 86 4.27 6.71 -14.50
N PRO A 87 3.39 5.94 -13.83
CA PRO A 87 2.80 4.73 -14.38
C PRO A 87 1.73 5.06 -15.43
N GLU A 88 1.55 4.16 -16.39
CA GLU A 88 0.38 4.19 -17.26
C GLU A 88 -0.83 3.59 -16.53
N MET A 89 -1.97 4.30 -16.58
CA MET A 89 -3.18 3.93 -15.84
C MET A 89 -4.26 3.41 -16.78
N ALA A 90 -4.88 2.29 -16.42
CA ALA A 90 -6.09 1.77 -17.04
C ALA A 90 -7.31 2.46 -16.46
N THR A 91 -8.10 3.07 -17.34
CA THR A 91 -9.34 3.79 -17.03
C THR A 91 -10.59 3.05 -17.49
N THR A 92 -10.40 1.90 -18.15
CA THR A 92 -11.46 0.96 -18.55
C THR A 92 -11.06 -0.48 -18.25
N LEU A 93 -12.05 -1.36 -18.11
CA LEU A 93 -11.84 -2.81 -17.96
C LEU A 93 -11.17 -3.45 -19.18
N GLU A 94 -11.35 -2.89 -20.37
CA GLU A 94 -10.69 -3.38 -21.58
C GLU A 94 -9.17 -3.22 -21.47
N GLN A 95 -8.70 -2.04 -21.03
CA GLN A 95 -7.27 -1.78 -20.83
C GLN A 95 -6.66 -2.68 -19.75
N MET A 96 -7.45 -3.08 -18.75
CA MET A 96 -6.99 -4.00 -17.69
C MET A 96 -6.60 -5.38 -18.23
N ARG A 97 -7.19 -5.83 -19.34
CA ARG A 97 -6.94 -7.15 -19.93
C ARG A 97 -5.61 -7.25 -20.67
N ASP A 98 -5.02 -6.11 -21.05
CA ASP A 98 -3.69 -6.06 -21.68
C ASP A 98 -2.59 -6.24 -20.64
N TRP A 99 -2.90 -6.02 -19.36
CA TRP A 99 -1.99 -6.14 -18.23
C TRP A 99 -0.74 -5.25 -18.26
N ASP A 100 -0.64 -4.31 -19.20
CA ASP A 100 0.46 -3.35 -19.31
C ASP A 100 0.20 -2.03 -18.55
N TYR A 101 -0.89 -1.99 -17.78
CA TYR A 101 -1.36 -0.79 -17.06
C TYR A 101 -1.62 -1.11 -15.58
N TYR A 102 -1.48 -0.09 -14.73
CA TYR A 102 -2.03 -0.13 -13.37
C TYR A 102 -3.50 0.31 -13.38
N PRO A 103 -4.41 -0.31 -12.62
CA PRO A 103 -5.80 0.14 -12.52
C PRO A 103 -5.91 1.48 -11.79
N THR A 104 -6.79 2.37 -12.25
CA THR A 104 -7.41 3.32 -11.30
C THR A 104 -8.19 2.53 -10.24
N TYR A 105 -8.36 3.09 -9.05
CA TYR A 105 -9.06 2.39 -7.95
C TYR A 105 -10.47 1.93 -8.39
N ASP A 106 -11.20 2.77 -9.11
CA ASP A 106 -12.52 2.43 -9.61
C ASP A 106 -12.48 1.27 -10.62
N GLN A 107 -11.44 1.18 -11.47
CA GLN A 107 -11.29 0.05 -12.40
C GLN A 107 -10.87 -1.23 -11.69
N TYR A 108 -10.12 -1.14 -10.60
CA TYR A 108 -9.83 -2.30 -9.76
C TYR A 108 -11.10 -2.88 -9.14
N ILE A 109 -11.92 -2.04 -8.51
CA ILE A 109 -13.20 -2.47 -7.95
C ILE A 109 -14.08 -3.07 -9.04
N ALA A 110 -14.17 -2.42 -10.20
CA ALA A 110 -14.93 -2.94 -11.33
C ALA A 110 -14.39 -4.30 -11.82
N MET A 111 -13.07 -4.50 -11.86
CA MET A 111 -12.47 -5.75 -12.33
C MET A 111 -12.73 -6.89 -11.35
N MET A 112 -12.63 -6.64 -10.04
CA MET A 112 -12.93 -7.64 -9.01
C MET A 112 -14.37 -8.15 -9.18
N TYR A 113 -15.37 -7.25 -9.22
CA TYR A 113 -16.76 -7.66 -9.41
C TYR A 113 -17.07 -8.22 -10.81
N GLN A 114 -16.26 -7.88 -11.82
CA GLN A 114 -16.35 -8.51 -13.13
C GLN A 114 -15.95 -10.00 -13.08
N PHE A 115 -14.95 -10.38 -12.27
CA PHE A 115 -14.58 -11.78 -12.09
C PHE A 115 -15.72 -12.62 -11.54
N GLU A 116 -16.40 -12.16 -10.49
CA GLU A 116 -17.60 -12.83 -9.95
C GLU A 116 -18.74 -12.87 -10.97
N THR A 117 -18.94 -11.78 -11.73
CA THR A 117 -19.98 -11.73 -12.78
C THR A 117 -19.72 -12.73 -13.90
N ASP A 118 -18.47 -12.87 -14.32
CA ASP A 118 -18.08 -13.75 -15.43
C ASP A 118 -17.99 -15.22 -15.00
N TYR A 119 -17.65 -15.49 -13.73
CA TYR A 119 -17.46 -16.83 -13.17
C TYR A 119 -18.28 -17.09 -11.89
N PRO A 120 -19.61 -16.92 -11.90
CA PRO A 120 -20.43 -16.92 -10.68
C PRO A 120 -20.56 -18.28 -9.98
N ALA A 121 -20.12 -19.36 -10.63
CA ALA A 121 -20.07 -20.69 -10.01
C ALA A 121 -18.72 -20.99 -9.34
N LEU A 122 -17.69 -20.18 -9.64
CA LEU A 122 -16.29 -20.43 -9.24
C LEU A 122 -15.71 -19.29 -8.40
N CYS A 123 -16.26 -18.07 -8.50
CA CYS A 123 -15.72 -16.86 -7.87
C CYS A 123 -16.81 -16.08 -7.13
N GLU A 124 -16.51 -15.67 -5.90
CA GLU A 124 -17.30 -14.72 -5.10
C GLU A 124 -16.38 -13.58 -4.64
N ILE A 125 -16.82 -12.33 -4.76
CA ILE A 125 -16.08 -11.19 -4.19
C ILE A 125 -16.58 -10.89 -2.79
N VAL A 126 -15.69 -11.03 -1.81
CA VAL A 126 -15.96 -10.77 -0.40
C VAL A 126 -15.36 -9.42 -0.01
N ASP A 127 -16.22 -8.46 0.36
CA ASP A 127 -15.80 -7.21 0.99
C ASP A 127 -15.65 -7.42 2.50
N ILE A 128 -14.41 -7.34 2.99
CA ILE A 128 -14.08 -7.57 4.40
C ILE A 128 -14.07 -6.29 5.24
N GLY A 129 -14.44 -5.15 4.63
CA GLY A 129 -14.54 -3.86 5.32
C GLY A 129 -13.90 -2.73 4.53
N SER A 130 -13.79 -1.57 5.18
CA SER A 130 -13.27 -0.36 4.56
C SER A 130 -12.03 0.17 5.28
N THR A 131 -11.13 0.77 4.51
CA THR A 131 -9.96 1.50 4.99
C THR A 131 -10.33 2.81 5.68
N VAL A 132 -9.32 3.53 6.17
CA VAL A 132 -9.48 4.83 6.85
C VAL A 132 -10.13 5.86 5.91
N GLU A 133 -9.74 5.86 4.63
CA GLU A 133 -10.33 6.75 3.61
C GLU A 133 -11.59 6.17 2.96
N GLY A 134 -12.11 5.04 3.46
CA GLY A 134 -13.36 4.44 3.00
C GLY A 134 -13.25 3.63 1.72
N ARG A 135 -12.04 3.17 1.35
CA ARG A 135 -11.84 2.22 0.24
C ARG A 135 -12.14 0.79 0.70
N GLN A 136 -12.72 -0.02 -0.17
CA GLN A 136 -13.05 -1.41 0.12
C GLN A 136 -11.79 -2.28 0.18
N LEU A 137 -11.83 -3.28 1.07
CA LEU A 137 -10.85 -4.36 1.14
C LEU A 137 -11.51 -5.62 0.60
N LEU A 138 -11.07 -6.05 -0.59
CA LEU A 138 -11.72 -7.12 -1.32
C LEU A 138 -10.86 -8.39 -1.34
N PHE A 139 -11.51 -9.53 -1.16
CA PHE A 139 -10.99 -10.85 -1.50
C PHE A 139 -11.79 -11.43 -2.67
N ALA A 140 -11.10 -12.10 -3.60
CA ALA A 140 -11.72 -13.08 -4.49
C ALA A 140 -11.63 -14.45 -3.82
N LYS A 141 -12.77 -15.01 -3.44
CA LYS A 141 -12.92 -16.41 -3.01
C LYS A 141 -13.10 -17.25 -4.27
N ILE A 142 -12.25 -18.25 -4.48
CA ILE A 142 -12.25 -19.13 -5.66
C ILE A 142 -12.35 -20.59 -5.20
N SER A 143 -13.43 -21.27 -5.56
CA SER A 143 -13.73 -22.67 -5.22
C SER A 143 -14.68 -23.27 -6.25
N ASP A 144 -14.53 -24.57 -6.57
CA ASP A 144 -15.46 -25.28 -7.47
C ASP A 144 -16.89 -25.41 -6.92
N ASN A 145 -17.06 -25.24 -5.60
CA ASN A 145 -18.35 -25.25 -4.91
C ASN A 145 -18.53 -24.01 -4.01
N ILE A 146 -18.46 -22.81 -4.60
CA ILE A 146 -18.43 -21.50 -3.89
C ILE A 146 -19.43 -21.31 -2.74
N GLY A 147 -20.63 -21.90 -2.84
CA GLY A 147 -21.72 -21.79 -1.87
C GLY A 147 -21.77 -22.87 -0.79
N VAL A 148 -20.79 -23.78 -0.73
CA VAL A 148 -20.73 -24.88 0.22
C VAL A 148 -19.38 -24.85 0.93
N GLU A 149 -19.41 -24.95 2.25
CA GLU A 149 -18.21 -25.21 3.04
C GLU A 149 -17.85 -26.70 2.94
N GLU A 150 -16.69 -27.00 2.38
CA GLU A 150 -16.19 -28.36 2.16
C GLU A 150 -14.97 -28.66 3.05
N ASP A 151 -14.63 -29.95 3.20
CA ASP A 151 -13.41 -30.36 3.93
C ASP A 151 -12.17 -30.23 3.02
N GLU A 152 -11.97 -29.02 2.49
CA GLU A 152 -10.86 -28.63 1.64
C GLU A 152 -9.91 -27.68 2.37
N PRO A 153 -8.59 -27.77 2.16
CA PRO A 153 -7.67 -26.78 2.67
C PRO A 153 -7.87 -25.42 1.96
N GLU A 154 -7.87 -24.36 2.77
CA GLU A 154 -7.92 -22.98 2.30
C GLU A 154 -6.51 -22.38 2.18
N PHE A 155 -6.28 -21.61 1.11
CA PHE A 155 -5.04 -20.87 0.89
C PHE A 155 -5.31 -19.38 0.65
N MET A 156 -4.71 -18.54 1.49
CA MET A 156 -4.81 -17.10 1.38
C MET A 156 -3.55 -16.51 0.72
N TYR A 157 -3.75 -15.76 -0.35
CA TYR A 157 -2.77 -14.88 -0.96
C TYR A 157 -3.16 -13.42 -0.73
N THR A 158 -2.25 -12.61 -0.24
CA THR A 158 -2.43 -11.16 -0.12
C THR A 158 -1.18 -10.45 -0.61
N SER A 159 -1.35 -9.25 -1.15
CA SER A 159 -0.23 -8.41 -1.59
C SER A 159 -0.46 -6.93 -1.30
N THR A 160 0.62 -6.16 -1.44
CA THR A 160 0.57 -4.69 -1.39
C THR A 160 -0.01 -4.19 -0.06
N MET A 161 0.42 -4.82 1.04
CA MET A 161 0.20 -4.30 2.41
C MET A 161 1.02 -3.03 2.65
N HIS A 162 2.21 -2.98 2.04
CA HIS A 162 2.91 -1.74 1.74
C HIS A 162 2.34 -1.19 0.43
N GLY A 163 1.72 -0.02 0.48
CA GLY A 163 0.95 0.50 -0.66
C GLY A 163 1.79 0.86 -1.88
N ASP A 164 3.09 1.09 -1.71
CA ASP A 164 4.04 1.41 -2.77
C ASP A 164 4.65 0.17 -3.46
N GLU A 165 4.42 -1.04 -2.92
CA GLU A 165 4.82 -2.32 -3.51
C GLU A 165 3.77 -2.82 -4.52
N THR A 166 3.50 -2.03 -5.56
CA THR A 166 2.37 -2.19 -6.49
C THR A 166 2.50 -3.35 -7.49
N THR A 167 3.67 -3.97 -7.62
CA THR A 167 3.85 -5.11 -8.53
C THR A 167 3.04 -6.33 -8.10
N GLY A 168 3.02 -6.63 -6.80
CA GLY A 168 2.27 -7.77 -6.25
C GLY A 168 0.78 -7.66 -6.56
N TYR A 169 0.23 -6.46 -6.44
CA TYR A 169 -1.15 -6.14 -6.77
C TYR A 169 -1.57 -6.56 -8.19
N VAL A 170 -0.80 -6.18 -9.21
CA VAL A 170 -1.11 -6.57 -10.61
C VAL A 170 -0.94 -8.08 -10.81
N LEU A 171 0.06 -8.70 -10.16
CA LEU A 171 0.26 -10.15 -10.25
C LEU A 171 -0.88 -10.95 -9.60
N MET A 172 -1.47 -10.47 -8.50
CA MET A 172 -2.62 -11.11 -7.88
C MET A 172 -3.87 -11.00 -8.76
N LEU A 173 -4.10 -9.85 -9.41
CA LEU A 173 -5.19 -9.72 -10.39
C LEU A 173 -5.01 -10.70 -11.57
N ARG A 174 -3.77 -10.83 -12.08
CA ARG A 174 -3.43 -11.81 -13.13
C ARG A 174 -3.64 -13.25 -12.66
N LEU A 175 -3.32 -13.55 -11.40
CA LEU A 175 -3.51 -14.87 -10.83
C LEU A 175 -5.00 -15.23 -10.76
N ILE A 176 -5.85 -14.30 -10.31
CA ILE A 176 -7.31 -14.50 -10.32
C ILE A 176 -7.79 -14.81 -11.75
N ASP A 177 -7.45 -13.96 -12.73
CA ASP A 177 -7.82 -14.17 -14.13
C ASP A 177 -7.32 -15.51 -14.68
N TYR A 178 -6.08 -15.88 -14.39
CA TYR A 178 -5.49 -17.16 -14.81
C TYR A 178 -6.25 -18.35 -14.24
N LEU A 179 -6.52 -18.37 -12.93
CA LEU A 179 -7.23 -19.47 -12.28
C LEU A 179 -8.65 -19.63 -12.84
N LEU A 180 -9.39 -18.52 -12.99
CA LEU A 180 -10.76 -18.54 -13.47
C LEU A 180 -10.86 -18.94 -14.94
N SER A 181 -10.02 -18.37 -15.80
CA SER A 181 -10.06 -18.62 -17.25
C SER A 181 -9.53 -20.01 -17.65
N ASN A 182 -8.71 -20.65 -16.80
CA ASN A 182 -8.13 -21.96 -17.09
C ASN A 182 -8.84 -23.12 -16.38
N TYR A 183 -9.78 -22.87 -15.47
CA TYR A 183 -10.58 -23.93 -14.87
C TYR A 183 -11.41 -24.68 -15.93
N GLY A 184 -11.36 -26.01 -15.90
CA GLY A 184 -11.99 -26.90 -16.88
C GLY A 184 -11.24 -27.04 -18.21
N THR A 185 -10.13 -26.32 -18.42
CA THR A 185 -9.32 -26.40 -19.65
C THR A 185 -7.88 -26.81 -19.38
N ASP A 186 -7.24 -26.24 -18.36
CA ASP A 186 -5.94 -26.68 -17.85
C ASP A 186 -6.15 -27.72 -16.74
N ALA A 187 -5.52 -28.89 -16.90
CA ALA A 187 -5.71 -30.01 -16.00
C ALA A 187 -5.14 -29.76 -14.60
N GLU A 188 -4.03 -29.01 -14.49
CA GLU A 188 -3.38 -28.70 -13.22
C GLU A 188 -4.20 -27.69 -12.43
N VAL A 189 -4.66 -26.61 -13.09
CA VAL A 189 -5.56 -25.61 -12.47
C VAL A 189 -6.87 -26.28 -12.03
N THR A 190 -7.45 -27.14 -12.87
CA THR A 190 -8.70 -27.83 -12.55
C THR A 190 -8.53 -28.79 -11.37
N GLU A 191 -7.46 -29.60 -11.36
CA GLU A 191 -7.21 -30.52 -10.24
C GLU A 191 -6.96 -29.75 -8.94
N MET A 192 -6.27 -28.61 -9.01
CA MET A 192 -6.04 -27.75 -7.85
C MET A 192 -7.35 -27.20 -7.29
N LEU A 193 -8.18 -26.54 -8.12
CA LEU A 193 -9.41 -25.88 -7.66
C LEU A 193 -10.55 -26.85 -7.26
N ASN A 194 -10.47 -28.13 -7.62
CA ASN A 194 -11.39 -29.18 -7.14
C ASN A 194 -10.98 -29.79 -5.78
N ARG A 195 -9.95 -29.22 -5.14
CA ARG A 195 -9.34 -29.79 -3.94
C ARG A 195 -8.93 -28.74 -2.91
N ILE A 196 -8.93 -27.46 -3.29
CA ILE A 196 -8.49 -26.35 -2.45
C ILE A 196 -9.39 -25.15 -2.72
N GLU A 197 -9.69 -24.41 -1.66
CA GLU A 197 -10.31 -23.10 -1.76
C GLU A 197 -9.24 -22.01 -1.70
N ILE A 198 -9.25 -21.07 -2.64
CA ILE A 198 -8.25 -20.01 -2.74
C ILE A 198 -8.88 -18.64 -2.46
N TRP A 199 -8.25 -17.89 -1.55
CA TRP A 199 -8.62 -16.51 -1.21
C TRP A 199 -7.52 -15.57 -1.68
N ILE A 200 -7.84 -14.63 -2.57
CA ILE A 200 -6.85 -13.67 -3.09
C ILE A 200 -7.28 -12.24 -2.78
N ASN A 201 -6.46 -11.51 -2.01
CA ASN A 201 -6.57 -10.07 -1.82
C ASN A 201 -5.46 -9.35 -2.60
N PRO A 202 -5.78 -8.72 -3.74
CA PRO A 202 -4.75 -8.06 -4.56
C PRO A 202 -4.15 -6.82 -3.91
N ASN A 203 -4.94 -6.06 -3.16
CA ASN A 203 -4.48 -4.82 -2.54
C ASN A 203 -4.97 -4.73 -1.09
N ALA A 204 -4.05 -4.95 -0.15
CA ALA A 204 -4.34 -4.88 1.28
C ALA A 204 -4.24 -3.45 1.85
N ASN A 205 -3.63 -2.52 1.12
CA ASN A 205 -3.49 -1.11 1.51
C ASN A 205 -3.83 -0.17 0.33
N PRO A 206 -5.12 -0.07 -0.05
CA PRO A 206 -5.52 0.80 -1.14
C PRO A 206 -5.36 2.28 -0.78
N ASP A 207 -5.31 2.63 0.51
CA ASP A 207 -5.03 4.01 0.94
C ASP A 207 -3.60 4.44 0.63
N GLY A 208 -2.60 3.60 0.97
CA GLY A 208 -1.22 3.83 0.58
C GLY A 208 -1.03 3.77 -0.94
N THR A 209 -1.66 2.80 -1.61
CA THR A 209 -1.56 2.61 -3.06
C THR A 209 -2.09 3.81 -3.85
N TYR A 210 -3.24 4.34 -3.43
CA TYR A 210 -3.93 5.46 -4.09
C TYR A 210 -3.82 6.75 -3.27
N HIS A 211 -2.70 6.95 -2.57
CA HIS A 211 -2.45 8.13 -1.75
C HIS A 211 -2.60 9.44 -2.55
N GLY A 212 -2.18 9.44 -3.83
CA GLY A 212 -2.36 10.58 -4.75
C GLY A 212 -3.79 10.79 -5.26
N GLY A 213 -4.74 9.94 -4.85
CA GLY A 213 -6.13 9.89 -5.31
C GLY A 213 -6.42 8.69 -6.21
N ASN A 214 -7.71 8.37 -6.38
CA ASN A 214 -8.17 7.15 -7.05
C ASN A 214 -7.75 6.98 -8.52
N ASN A 215 -7.23 8.01 -9.16
CA ASN A 215 -6.90 7.99 -10.60
C ASN A 215 -5.47 7.57 -10.91
N THR A 216 -4.61 7.37 -9.90
CA THR A 216 -3.20 7.03 -10.14
C THR A 216 -2.58 6.30 -8.95
N VAL A 217 -1.63 5.41 -9.24
CA VAL A 217 -0.71 4.87 -8.22
C VAL A 217 0.60 5.68 -8.14
N TYR A 218 0.71 6.78 -8.91
CA TYR A 218 1.83 7.71 -8.78
C TYR A 218 1.81 8.36 -7.40
N GLY A 219 2.95 8.34 -6.72
CA GLY A 219 3.07 8.84 -5.35
C GLY A 219 2.45 7.90 -4.32
N ALA A 220 2.29 6.60 -4.64
CA ALA A 220 1.96 5.58 -3.66
C ALA A 220 2.95 5.61 -2.48
N GLN A 221 2.43 5.31 -1.30
CA GLN A 221 3.14 5.31 -0.01
C GLN A 221 3.10 3.92 0.63
N ARG A 222 4.10 3.63 1.46
CA ARG A 222 4.22 2.35 2.17
C ARG A 222 3.15 2.22 3.25
N TYR A 223 3.03 3.26 4.08
CA TYR A 223 2.12 3.31 5.23
C TYR A 223 0.66 3.40 4.77
N ASN A 224 -0.29 3.06 5.66
CA ASN A 224 -1.71 3.37 5.42
C ASN A 224 -2.01 4.86 5.67
N ALA A 225 -3.26 5.31 5.47
CA ALA A 225 -3.64 6.71 5.68
C ALA A 225 -3.54 7.22 7.12
N ASN A 226 -3.33 6.34 8.12
CA ASN A 226 -3.00 6.74 9.50
C ASN A 226 -1.48 6.86 9.72
N GLY A 227 -0.64 6.58 8.72
CA GLY A 227 0.80 6.58 8.85
C GLY A 227 1.37 5.34 9.54
N TYR A 228 0.66 4.20 9.54
CA TYR A 228 1.11 2.93 10.14
C TYR A 228 1.63 1.92 9.12
N ASP A 229 2.77 1.31 9.44
CA ASP A 229 3.32 0.16 8.72
C ASP A 229 2.49 -1.05 9.13
N LEU A 230 1.63 -1.50 8.21
CA LEU A 230 0.71 -2.62 8.46
C LEU A 230 1.45 -3.91 8.78
N ASN A 231 2.66 -4.11 8.23
CA ASN A 231 3.48 -5.30 8.47
C ASN A 231 4.31 -5.22 9.76
N ARG A 232 4.01 -4.24 10.62
CA ARG A 232 4.54 -4.11 11.98
C ARG A 232 3.43 -3.93 13.01
N ASN A 233 2.17 -4.07 12.59
CA ASN A 233 1.02 -3.87 13.46
C ASN A 233 0.19 -5.13 13.72
N PHE A 234 0.72 -6.30 13.34
CA PHE A 234 0.12 -7.58 13.74
C PHE A 234 0.36 -7.86 15.23
N PRO A 235 -0.50 -8.69 15.86
CA PRO A 235 -0.26 -9.16 17.22
C PRO A 235 1.10 -9.83 17.35
N ASP A 236 1.92 -9.27 18.23
CA ASP A 236 3.24 -9.77 18.56
C ASP A 236 3.29 -10.25 20.03
N PRO A 237 3.86 -11.44 20.32
CA PRO A 237 3.95 -11.95 21.69
C PRO A 237 4.75 -11.08 22.66
N GLU A 238 5.70 -10.28 22.17
CA GLU A 238 6.53 -9.37 22.96
C GLU A 238 5.95 -7.96 23.00
N ASP A 239 5.53 -7.44 21.84
CA ASP A 239 5.15 -6.03 21.68
C ASP A 239 3.64 -5.76 21.82
N GLY A 240 2.81 -6.80 21.92
CA GLY A 240 1.38 -6.71 22.19
C GLY A 240 0.51 -6.76 20.94
N MET A 241 -0.78 -6.40 21.08
CA MET A 241 -1.78 -6.67 20.02
C MET A 241 -1.56 -5.81 18.76
N ASN A 242 -1.25 -4.52 18.92
CA ASN A 242 -1.00 -3.59 17.82
C ASN A 242 0.23 -2.71 18.16
N PRO A 243 1.46 -3.19 17.90
CA PRO A 243 2.70 -2.53 18.35
C PRO A 243 2.90 -1.09 17.85
N ASN A 244 2.40 -0.77 16.66
CA ASN A 244 2.63 0.50 16.00
C ASN A 244 1.45 1.48 16.05
N GLY A 245 0.29 1.05 16.55
CA GLY A 245 -0.88 1.92 16.72
C GLY A 245 -2.20 1.15 16.70
N PRO A 246 -3.29 1.72 17.23
CA PRO A 246 -4.59 1.07 17.30
C PRO A 246 -5.15 0.67 15.93
#